data_AF-A0A0N4XM09-F1
#
_entry.id   AF-A0A0N4XM09-F1
#
_cell.length_a   1.000
_cell.length_b   1.000
_cell.length_c   1.000
_cell.angle_alpha   90.00
_cell.angle_beta   90.00
_cell.angle_gamma   90.00
#
_symmetry.space_group_name_H-M   'P 1'
#
loop_
_entity.id
_entity.type
_entity.pdbx_description
1 polymer ?
#
loop_
_entity_poly.entity_id
_entity_poly.type
_entity_poly.pdbx_seq_one_letter_code
_entity_poly.pdbx_strand_id
1 'polypeptide(L)'
;MMAAIKSKVYSEMEILEKTDTLITRYFQEARHVEDILGIKEDGEERDIWRRYSKERMKTVSVALVLCLHIGVDPPDSAPKTSARARLEAWVDPYSCSPQKAAYKIATSLQKSYERWQPRARYKSVTDPTGEDVRKLCISMRRNAKDERVLFHYNGHGVPRPTQNGEIWVFNKNFTQVSFLLYILLLEN
;
A
#
# COMPACT_ATOMS: atom_id res chain seq x y z
N MET A 1 11.24 -62.08 59.33
CA MET A 1 10.70 -62.69 58.09
C MET A 1 9.78 -61.73 57.32
N MET A 2 8.75 -61.16 57.95
CA MET A 2 7.79 -60.24 57.31
C MET A 2 8.37 -58.94 56.73
N ALA A 3 9.40 -58.36 57.37
CA ALA A 3 10.02 -57.11 56.89
C ALA A 3 10.78 -57.27 55.56
N ALA A 4 11.45 -58.41 55.35
CA ALA A 4 12.20 -58.70 54.12
C ALA A 4 11.29 -59.00 52.91
N ILE A 5 10.07 -59.50 53.18
CA ILE A 5 9.06 -59.76 52.15
C ILE A 5 8.47 -58.42 51.67
N LYS A 6 8.17 -57.50 52.58
CA LYS A 6 7.69 -56.15 52.23
C LYS A 6 8.73 -55.40 51.39
N SER A 7 10.00 -55.39 51.77
CA SER A 7 11.04 -54.68 51.00
C SER A 7 11.21 -55.25 49.59
N LYS A 8 11.06 -56.57 49.42
CA LYS A 8 11.15 -57.21 48.10
C LYS A 8 9.96 -56.86 47.20
N VAL A 9 8.74 -56.86 47.74
CA VAL A 9 7.54 -56.45 47.00
C VAL A 9 7.58 -54.97 46.60
N TYR A 10 8.06 -54.09 47.48
CA TYR A 10 8.27 -52.68 47.12
C TYR A 10 9.33 -52.52 46.02
N SER A 11 10.44 -53.28 46.08
CA SER A 11 11.45 -53.24 45.03
C SER A 11 10.97 -53.80 43.69
N GLU A 12 10.14 -54.85 43.69
CA GLU A 12 9.55 -55.42 42.46
C GLU A 12 8.51 -54.48 41.84
N MET A 13 7.69 -53.79 42.64
CA MET A 13 6.77 -52.76 42.14
C MET A 13 7.52 -51.54 41.58
N GLU A 14 8.62 -51.12 42.21
CA GLU A 14 9.42 -49.98 41.73
C GLU A 14 10.20 -50.32 40.45
N ILE A 15 10.60 -51.58 40.25
CA ILE A 15 11.15 -52.09 38.99
C ILE A 15 10.08 -52.12 37.90
N LEU A 16 8.85 -52.55 38.24
CA LEU A 16 7.73 -52.62 37.30
C LEU A 16 7.30 -51.22 36.81
N GLU A 17 7.18 -50.24 37.70
CA GLU A 17 6.87 -48.84 37.37
C GLU A 17 7.94 -48.20 36.47
N LYS A 18 9.22 -48.54 36.65
CA LYS A 18 10.32 -48.06 35.79
C LYS A 18 10.30 -48.68 34.39
N THR A 19 9.75 -49.90 34.24
CA THR A 19 9.64 -50.58 32.93
C THR A 19 8.38 -50.23 32.14
N ASP A 20 7.31 -49.79 32.81
CA ASP A 20 5.99 -49.56 32.19
C ASP A 20 5.96 -48.31 31.28
N THR A 21 6.91 -47.39 31.47
CA THR A 21 7.03 -46.15 30.70
C THR A 21 7.65 -46.33 29.32
N LEU A 22 8.32 -47.46 29.05
CA LEU A 22 9.09 -47.72 27.81
C LEU A 22 8.58 -48.95 27.04
N ILE A 23 7.31 -49.31 27.20
CA ILE A 23 6.69 -50.39 26.42
C ILE A 23 6.11 -49.82 25.12
N THR A 24 6.56 -50.36 23.98
CA THR A 24 6.00 -50.01 22.67
C THR A 24 4.52 -50.40 22.61
N ARG A 25 3.63 -49.41 22.51
CA ARG A 25 2.20 -49.63 22.39
C ARG A 25 1.78 -49.69 20.92
N TYR A 26 1.10 -50.76 20.54
CA TYR A 26 0.57 -50.96 19.20
C TYR A 26 -0.89 -50.50 19.12
N PHE A 27 -1.33 -50.05 17.94
CA PHE A 27 -2.72 -49.63 17.67
C PHE A 27 -3.23 -48.50 18.58
N GLN A 28 -2.35 -47.60 19.03
CA GLN A 28 -2.72 -46.42 19.84
C GLN A 28 -2.69 -45.11 19.03
N GLU A 29 -2.38 -45.15 17.73
CA GLU A 29 -2.46 -43.96 16.87
C GLU A 29 -3.92 -43.52 16.71
N ALA A 30 -4.17 -42.22 16.48
CA ALA A 30 -5.50 -41.64 16.34
C ALA A 30 -6.42 -42.44 15.39
N ARG A 31 -5.89 -42.93 14.26
CA ARG A 31 -6.64 -43.78 13.30
C ARG A 31 -7.20 -45.10 13.85
N HIS A 32 -6.72 -45.55 15.02
CA HIS A 32 -7.12 -46.79 15.68
C HIS A 32 -7.99 -46.57 16.91
N VAL A 33 -7.94 -45.35 17.49
CA VAL A 33 -8.60 -45.01 18.76
C VAL A 33 -9.79 -44.07 18.53
N GLU A 34 -9.67 -43.18 17.55
CA GLU A 34 -10.71 -42.20 17.20
C GLU A 34 -11.58 -42.74 16.06
N ASP A 35 -12.84 -42.31 16.05
CA ASP A 35 -13.74 -42.59 14.94
C ASP A 35 -13.22 -41.89 13.67
N ILE A 36 -13.09 -42.65 12.58
CA ILE A 36 -12.66 -42.11 11.28
C ILE A 36 -13.83 -41.32 10.68
N LEU A 37 -13.92 -40.04 11.07
CA LEU A 37 -14.89 -39.10 10.56
C LEU A 37 -14.25 -38.21 9.49
N GLY A 38 -15.01 -37.91 8.44
CA GLY A 38 -14.62 -36.87 7.48
C GLY A 38 -14.56 -35.51 8.19
N ILE A 39 -13.56 -34.70 7.84
CA ILE A 39 -13.43 -33.33 8.34
C ILE A 39 -14.75 -32.61 8.07
N LYS A 40 -15.38 -32.06 9.11
CA LYS A 40 -16.56 -31.20 8.94
C LYS A 40 -16.12 -29.97 8.16
N GLU A 41 -16.65 -29.85 6.96
CA GLU A 41 -16.30 -28.74 6.10
C GLU A 41 -17.10 -27.52 6.55
N ASP A 42 -16.51 -26.66 7.40
CA ASP A 42 -17.10 -25.37 7.75
C ASP A 42 -17.20 -24.53 6.47
N GLY A 43 -18.41 -24.45 5.91
CA GLY A 43 -18.68 -23.82 4.61
C GLY A 43 -18.24 -22.36 4.52
N GLU A 44 -18.06 -21.70 5.67
CA GLU A 44 -17.60 -20.32 5.75
C GLU A 44 -16.13 -20.15 5.34
N GLU A 45 -15.25 -21.10 5.65
CA GLU A 45 -13.80 -20.99 5.43
C GLU A 45 -13.43 -21.27 3.97
N ARG A 46 -14.12 -22.21 3.32
CA ARG A 46 -13.92 -22.54 1.90
C ARG A 46 -14.32 -21.42 0.94
N ASP A 47 -15.13 -20.46 1.38
CA ASP A 47 -15.70 -19.40 0.53
C ASP A 47 -15.10 -18.02 0.76
N ILE A 48 -14.15 -17.90 1.68
CA ILE A 48 -13.47 -16.63 1.99
C ILE A 48 -12.86 -16.01 0.71
N TRP A 49 -12.14 -16.80 -0.09
CA TRP A 49 -11.52 -16.32 -1.34
C TRP A 49 -12.55 -15.91 -2.41
N ARG A 50 -13.73 -16.55 -2.44
CA ARG A 50 -14.84 -16.16 -3.34
C ARG A 50 -15.46 -14.83 -2.93
N ARG A 51 -15.59 -14.59 -1.61
CA ARG A 51 -16.17 -13.36 -1.06
C ARG A 51 -15.27 -12.15 -1.32
N TYR A 52 -13.96 -12.25 -1.09
CA TYR A 52 -12.99 -11.18 -1.37
C TYR A 52 -12.79 -10.92 -2.87
N SER A 53 -13.01 -11.91 -3.74
CA SER A 53 -12.87 -11.76 -5.20
C SER A 53 -14.13 -11.27 -5.92
N LYS A 54 -15.28 -11.13 -5.24
CA LYS A 54 -16.54 -10.71 -5.88
C LYS A 54 -16.49 -9.28 -6.40
N GLU A 55 -15.79 -8.39 -5.69
CA GLU A 55 -15.77 -6.97 -6.03
C GLU A 55 -14.41 -6.57 -6.61
N ARG A 56 -14.27 -6.75 -7.93
CA ARG A 56 -13.06 -6.35 -8.65
C ARG A 56 -13.06 -4.84 -8.90
N MET A 57 -12.59 -4.07 -7.93
CA MET A 57 -12.30 -2.64 -8.10
C MET A 57 -11.34 -2.41 -9.27
N LYS A 58 -11.63 -1.40 -10.08
CA LYS A 58 -10.74 -0.95 -11.16
C LYS A 58 -10.36 0.51 -10.95
N THR A 59 -9.16 0.86 -11.39
CA THR A 59 -8.76 2.27 -11.47
C THR A 59 -9.16 2.78 -12.85
N VAL A 60 -10.21 3.61 -12.91
CA VAL A 60 -10.78 4.10 -14.18
C VAL A 60 -10.26 5.47 -14.58
N SER A 61 -9.71 6.23 -13.64
CA SER A 61 -9.22 7.58 -13.85
C SER A 61 -7.91 7.83 -13.09
N VAL A 62 -7.00 8.59 -13.69
CA VAL A 62 -5.73 8.99 -13.09
C VAL A 62 -5.56 10.51 -13.25
N ALA A 63 -5.39 11.20 -12.12
CA ALA A 63 -5.07 12.62 -12.05
C ALA A 63 -3.57 12.77 -11.74
N LEU A 64 -2.83 13.43 -12.64
CA LEU A 64 -1.41 13.74 -12.47
C LEU A 64 -1.26 15.24 -12.16
N VAL A 65 -0.97 15.57 -10.91
CA VAL A 65 -0.78 16.94 -10.42
C VAL A 65 0.70 17.18 -10.20
N LEU A 66 1.30 18.06 -11.00
CA LEU A 66 2.72 18.34 -10.98
C LEU A 66 2.95 19.79 -10.58
N CYS A 67 3.51 20.02 -9.40
CA CYS A 67 3.94 21.31 -8.88
C CYS A 67 5.47 21.37 -8.90
N LEU A 68 6.06 21.74 -10.05
CA LEU A 68 7.49 21.63 -10.32
C LEU A 68 8.20 22.98 -10.34
N HIS A 69 7.51 24.06 -10.75
CA HIS A 69 8.06 25.42 -10.85
C HIS A 69 9.51 25.45 -11.37
N ILE A 70 9.72 24.84 -12.54
CA ILE A 70 11.05 24.55 -13.06
C ILE A 70 11.90 25.83 -13.14
N GLY A 71 13.07 25.78 -12.52
CA GLY A 71 14.01 26.90 -12.50
C GLY A 71 13.94 27.79 -11.25
N VAL A 72 12.95 27.58 -10.38
CA VAL A 72 12.85 28.27 -9.10
C VAL A 72 12.87 27.24 -7.98
N ASP A 73 13.80 27.41 -7.05
CA ASP A 73 13.94 26.52 -5.92
C ASP A 73 12.99 26.96 -4.78
N PRO A 74 12.27 26.03 -4.14
CA PRO A 74 11.39 26.40 -3.03
C PRO A 74 12.21 26.90 -1.83
N PRO A 75 11.66 27.80 -1.01
CA PRO A 75 12.38 28.48 0.06
C PRO A 75 12.94 27.53 1.14
N ASP A 76 12.31 26.37 1.30
CA ASP A 76 12.72 25.33 2.27
C ASP A 76 13.76 24.34 1.72
N SER A 77 14.18 24.49 0.46
CA SER A 77 15.21 23.62 -0.10
C SER A 77 16.57 23.99 0.49
N ALA A 78 17.17 23.05 1.24
CA ALA A 78 18.54 23.18 1.69
C ALA A 78 19.46 23.47 0.49
N PRO A 79 20.60 24.18 0.69
CA PRO A 79 21.53 24.50 -0.38
C PRO A 79 21.87 23.25 -1.19
N LYS A 80 21.48 23.24 -2.47
CA LYS A 80 21.58 22.03 -3.29
C LYS A 80 23.06 21.70 -3.51
N THR A 81 23.46 20.51 -3.12
CA THR A 81 24.80 19.96 -3.36
C THR A 81 25.11 19.96 -4.85
N SER A 82 26.39 20.11 -5.22
CA SER A 82 26.84 20.21 -6.63
C SER A 82 26.42 18.99 -7.47
N ALA A 83 26.38 17.80 -6.86
CA ALA A 83 25.72 16.61 -7.38
C ALA A 83 24.29 16.51 -6.84
N ARG A 84 23.30 16.44 -7.74
CA ARG A 84 21.89 16.23 -7.40
C ARG A 84 21.20 15.39 -8.47
N ALA A 85 20.19 14.62 -8.09
CA ALA A 85 19.28 14.03 -9.07
C ALA A 85 18.56 15.17 -9.80
N ARG A 86 18.65 15.19 -11.14
CA ARG A 86 18.09 16.26 -11.97
C ARG A 86 16.95 15.82 -12.86
N LEU A 87 16.87 14.53 -13.20
CA LEU A 87 15.86 14.04 -14.12
C LEU A 87 14.51 13.87 -13.43
N GLU A 88 13.46 14.37 -14.07
CA GLU A 88 12.07 14.21 -13.66
C GLU A 88 11.36 13.35 -14.71
N ALA A 89 10.82 12.20 -14.32
CA ALA A 89 10.23 11.22 -15.25
C ALA A 89 11.13 10.91 -16.46
N TRP A 90 12.44 10.75 -16.21
CA TRP A 90 13.49 10.54 -17.22
C TRP A 90 13.69 11.69 -18.22
N VAL A 91 13.21 12.89 -17.91
CA VAL A 91 13.38 14.10 -18.71
C VAL A 91 14.23 15.09 -17.93
N ASP A 92 15.21 15.71 -18.59
CA ASP A 92 15.95 16.83 -18.01
C ASP A 92 15.08 18.11 -18.05
N PRO A 93 14.70 18.67 -16.88
CA PRO A 93 13.87 19.86 -16.80
C PRO A 93 14.54 21.11 -17.38
N TYR A 94 15.88 21.12 -17.52
CA TYR A 94 16.63 22.26 -18.05
C TYR A 94 16.98 22.13 -19.54
N SER A 95 16.58 21.05 -20.19
CA SER A 95 16.85 20.81 -21.63
C SER A 95 16.07 21.72 -22.58
N CYS A 96 15.01 22.39 -22.11
CA CYS A 96 14.19 23.31 -22.89
C CYS A 96 13.48 24.33 -21.97
N SER A 97 12.60 25.16 -22.51
CA SER A 97 11.87 26.15 -21.70
C SER A 97 11.06 25.45 -20.58
N PRO A 98 10.94 26.06 -19.38
CA PRO A 98 10.23 25.48 -18.24
C PRO A 98 8.85 24.91 -18.57
N GLN A 99 8.05 25.64 -19.34
CA GLN A 99 6.71 25.23 -19.74
C GLN A 99 6.73 23.98 -20.65
N LYS A 100 7.67 23.94 -21.59
CA LYS A 100 7.85 22.80 -22.50
C LYS A 100 8.41 21.58 -21.77
N ALA A 101 9.31 21.81 -20.81
CA ALA A 101 9.87 20.77 -19.97
C ALA A 101 8.79 20.14 -19.08
N ALA A 102 7.97 20.95 -18.40
CA ALA A 102 6.86 20.48 -17.56
C ALA A 102 5.86 19.63 -18.37
N TYR A 103 5.51 20.05 -19.59
CA TYR A 103 4.65 19.27 -20.48
C TYR A 103 5.27 17.92 -20.88
N LYS A 104 6.56 17.89 -21.21
CA LYS A 104 7.28 16.65 -21.52
C LYS A 104 7.32 15.70 -20.33
N ILE A 105 7.58 16.22 -19.13
CA ILE A 105 7.59 15.44 -17.88
C ILE A 105 6.21 14.83 -17.64
N ALA A 106 5.14 15.63 -17.74
CA ALA A 106 3.76 15.15 -17.61
C ALA A 106 3.43 14.03 -18.61
N THR A 107 3.83 14.19 -19.87
CA THR A 107 3.61 13.21 -20.93
C THR A 107 4.40 11.93 -20.69
N SER A 108 5.65 12.03 -20.25
CA SER A 108 6.51 10.88 -19.92
C SER A 108 5.95 10.09 -18.72
N LEU A 109 5.49 10.81 -17.70
CA LEU A 109 4.85 10.22 -16.52
C LEU A 109 3.54 9.52 -16.87
N GLN A 110 2.71 10.15 -17.71
CA GLN A 110 1.48 9.53 -18.20
C GLN A 110 1.77 8.21 -18.92
N LYS A 111 2.71 8.20 -19.88
CA LYS A 111 3.12 6.97 -20.58
C LYS A 111 3.61 5.87 -19.64
N SER A 112 4.31 6.26 -18.57
CA SER A 112 4.79 5.32 -17.55
C SER A 112 3.62 4.65 -16.81
N TYR A 113 2.54 5.39 -16.51
CA TYR A 113 1.33 4.80 -15.93
C TYR A 113 0.48 4.03 -16.93
N GLU A 114 0.39 4.48 -18.19
CA GLU A 114 -0.35 3.79 -19.26
C GLU A 114 0.18 2.37 -19.50
N ARG A 115 1.48 2.13 -19.27
CA ARG A 115 2.06 0.77 -19.31
C ARG A 115 1.40 -0.18 -18.31
N TRP A 116 0.97 0.32 -17.15
CA TRP A 116 0.32 -0.47 -16.11
C TRP A 116 -1.20 -0.52 -16.26
N GLN A 117 -1.83 0.58 -16.70
CA GLN A 117 -3.28 0.69 -16.86
C GLN A 117 -3.67 1.47 -18.13
N PRO A 118 -3.60 0.86 -19.33
CA PRO A 118 -3.78 1.59 -20.58
C PRO A 118 -5.22 2.10 -20.83
N ARG A 119 -6.21 1.57 -20.11
CA ARG A 119 -7.64 1.88 -20.34
C ARG A 119 -8.18 2.97 -19.41
N ALA A 120 -7.38 3.47 -18.47
CA ALA A 120 -7.80 4.55 -17.59
C ALA A 120 -7.83 5.89 -18.33
N ARG A 121 -8.63 6.83 -17.82
CA ARG A 121 -8.66 8.22 -18.29
C ARG A 121 -7.61 9.03 -17.56
N TYR A 122 -6.61 9.50 -18.29
CA TYR A 122 -5.53 10.32 -17.76
C TYR A 122 -5.83 11.80 -17.94
N LYS A 123 -5.60 12.60 -16.89
CA LYS A 123 -5.51 14.06 -16.98
C LYS A 123 -4.30 14.53 -16.20
N SER A 124 -3.46 15.32 -16.84
CA SER A 124 -2.32 15.98 -16.21
C SER A 124 -2.53 17.48 -16.10
N VAL A 125 -2.15 18.06 -14.97
CA VAL A 125 -2.09 19.50 -14.76
C VAL A 125 -0.71 19.86 -14.22
N THR A 126 -0.10 20.89 -14.82
CA THR A 126 1.25 21.37 -14.48
C THR A 126 1.15 22.74 -13.84
N ASP A 127 1.81 22.90 -12.71
CA ASP A 127 1.79 24.06 -11.83
C ASP A 127 0.37 24.63 -11.59
N PRO A 128 -0.60 23.79 -11.20
CA PRO A 128 -2.00 24.20 -11.08
C PRO A 128 -2.26 25.06 -9.84
N THR A 129 -3.40 25.76 -9.88
CA THR A 129 -3.96 26.40 -8.69
C THR A 129 -4.80 25.43 -7.86
N GLY A 130 -5.06 25.76 -6.59
CA GLY A 130 -5.96 24.98 -5.74
C GLY A 130 -7.37 24.82 -6.31
N GLU A 131 -7.85 25.84 -7.03
CA GLU A 131 -9.12 25.81 -7.78
C GLU A 131 -9.08 24.77 -8.92
N ASP A 132 -7.98 24.71 -9.67
CA ASP A 132 -7.80 23.77 -10.77
C ASP A 132 -7.75 22.32 -10.26
N VAL A 133 -7.02 22.10 -9.15
CA VAL A 133 -6.95 20.80 -8.48
C VAL A 133 -8.32 20.37 -7.98
N ARG A 134 -9.08 21.29 -7.34
CA ARG A 134 -10.45 21.02 -6.89
C ARG A 134 -11.35 20.61 -8.07
N LYS A 135 -11.35 21.39 -9.16
CA LYS A 135 -12.15 21.09 -10.37
C LYS A 135 -11.76 19.74 -10.99
N LEU A 136 -10.46 19.44 -11.03
CA LEU A 136 -9.95 18.16 -11.52
C LEU A 136 -10.48 16.99 -10.69
N CYS A 137 -10.37 17.06 -9.36
CA CYS A 137 -10.80 16.00 -8.46
C CYS A 137 -12.31 15.75 -8.53
N ILE A 138 -13.13 16.81 -8.46
CA ILE A 138 -14.59 16.73 -8.59
C ILE A 138 -14.97 16.09 -9.95
N SER A 139 -14.33 16.53 -11.03
CA SER A 139 -14.55 15.98 -12.37
C SER A 139 -14.23 14.48 -12.43
N MET A 140 -13.11 14.05 -11.84
CA MET A 140 -12.70 12.65 -11.87
C MET A 140 -13.59 11.75 -11.01
N ARG A 141 -13.94 12.17 -9.79
CA ARG A 141 -14.86 11.43 -8.92
C ARG A 141 -16.21 11.24 -9.57
N ARG A 142 -16.83 12.32 -10.07
CA ARG A 142 -18.14 12.25 -10.77
C ARG A 142 -18.14 11.25 -11.92
N ASN A 143 -17.04 11.16 -12.66
CA ASN A 143 -16.91 10.23 -13.79
C ASN A 143 -16.56 8.79 -13.39
N ALA A 144 -15.96 8.59 -12.22
CA ALA A 144 -15.55 7.27 -11.72
C ALA A 144 -16.67 6.55 -10.96
N LYS A 145 -17.65 7.27 -10.43
CA LYS A 145 -18.69 6.71 -9.55
C LYS A 145 -18.02 5.98 -8.37
N ASP A 146 -18.27 4.69 -8.23
CA ASP A 146 -17.74 3.83 -7.18
C ASP A 146 -16.35 3.23 -7.52
N GLU A 147 -15.85 3.46 -8.73
CA GLU A 147 -14.53 2.97 -9.14
C GLU A 147 -13.41 3.83 -8.56
N ARG A 148 -12.20 3.27 -8.56
CA ARG A 148 -11.02 3.94 -8.00
C ARG A 148 -10.53 5.05 -8.93
N VAL A 149 -10.17 6.19 -8.32
CA VAL A 149 -9.41 7.27 -8.95
C VAL A 149 -8.01 7.30 -8.33
N LEU A 150 -6.98 7.29 -9.16
CA LEU A 150 -5.60 7.52 -8.71
C LEU A 150 -5.29 9.01 -8.75
N PHE A 151 -4.83 9.56 -7.64
CA PHE A 151 -4.32 10.93 -7.55
C PHE A 151 -2.81 10.87 -7.31
N HIS A 152 -2.03 11.30 -8.31
CA HIS A 152 -0.58 11.44 -8.21
C HIS A 152 -0.25 12.91 -8.00
N TYR A 153 0.48 13.20 -6.93
CA TYR A 153 0.96 14.55 -6.63
C TYR A 153 2.49 14.55 -6.58
N ASN A 154 3.11 15.43 -7.36
CA ASN A 154 4.53 15.72 -7.31
C ASN A 154 4.72 17.18 -6.86
N GLY A 155 5.32 17.38 -5.69
CA GLY A 155 5.54 18.69 -5.08
C GLY A 155 7.00 19.15 -5.05
N HIS A 156 7.86 18.72 -5.99
CA HIS A 156 9.29 19.05 -5.93
C HIS A 156 9.60 20.55 -6.08
N GLY A 157 8.70 21.35 -6.67
CA GLY A 157 8.83 22.80 -6.82
C GLY A 157 8.21 23.62 -5.70
N VAL A 158 7.73 22.98 -4.63
CA VAL A 158 7.03 23.61 -3.51
C VAL A 158 7.63 23.17 -2.17
N PRO A 159 7.29 23.82 -1.04
CA PRO A 159 7.78 23.42 0.26
C PRO A 159 7.31 22.02 0.66
N ARG A 160 7.93 21.48 1.71
CA ARG A 160 7.53 20.17 2.25
C ARG A 160 6.10 20.24 2.81
N PRO A 161 5.33 19.12 2.75
CA PRO A 161 4.02 19.05 3.38
C PRO A 161 4.07 19.43 4.86
N THR A 162 3.02 20.09 5.34
CA THR A 162 2.95 20.53 6.73
C THR A 162 2.59 19.37 7.67
N GLN A 163 2.90 19.50 8.96
CA GLN A 163 2.49 18.50 9.98
C GLN A 163 0.97 18.37 10.10
N ASN A 164 0.22 19.39 9.65
CA ASN A 164 -1.25 19.39 9.63
C ASN A 164 -1.82 18.59 8.44
N GLY A 165 -0.98 17.98 7.60
CA GLY A 165 -1.41 17.21 6.44
C GLY A 165 -1.81 18.07 5.23
N GLU A 166 -1.22 19.26 5.10
CA GLU A 166 -1.44 20.12 3.93
C GLU A 166 -0.37 19.88 2.88
N ILE A 167 -0.79 19.91 1.61
CA ILE A 167 0.10 19.90 0.45
C ILE A 167 0.15 21.30 -0.16
N TRP A 168 1.18 21.60 -0.95
CA TRP A 168 1.37 22.94 -1.51
C TRP A 168 1.01 22.97 -3.00
N VAL A 169 0.33 24.03 -3.42
CA VAL A 169 0.01 24.31 -4.82
C VAL A 169 0.34 25.77 -5.13
N PHE A 170 0.23 26.18 -6.39
CA PHE A 170 0.47 27.57 -6.77
C PHE A 170 -0.81 28.40 -6.70
N ASN A 171 -0.69 29.72 -6.68
CA ASN A 171 -1.76 30.63 -7.03
C ASN A 171 -1.59 31.15 -8.48
N LYS A 172 -2.51 32.01 -8.93
CA LYS A 172 -2.46 32.61 -10.28
C LYS A 172 -1.20 33.43 -10.55
N ASN A 173 -0.54 33.91 -9.50
CA ASN A 173 0.70 34.68 -9.58
C ASN A 173 1.94 33.80 -9.32
N PHE A 174 1.78 32.47 -9.34
CA PHE A 174 2.83 31.48 -9.05
C PHE A 174 3.50 31.61 -7.68
N THR A 175 2.84 32.23 -6.70
CA THR A 175 3.23 32.12 -5.28
C THR A 175 2.63 30.86 -4.66
N GLN A 176 3.26 30.36 -3.61
CA GLN A 176 2.89 29.09 -2.96
C GLN A 176 1.71 29.30 -2.00
N VAL A 177 0.73 28.39 -2.05
CA VAL A 177 -0.43 28.39 -1.14
C VAL A 177 -0.64 26.97 -0.61
N SER A 178 -0.87 26.84 0.69
CA SER A 178 -1.19 25.56 1.32
C SER A 178 -2.61 25.11 0.94
N PHE A 179 -2.77 23.81 0.73
CA PHE A 179 -4.02 23.18 0.32
C PHE A 179 -4.24 21.92 1.16
N LEU A 180 -5.40 21.87 1.83
CA LEU A 180 -5.74 20.78 2.75
C LEU A 180 -6.02 19.49 2.01
N LEU A 181 -5.26 18.43 2.32
CA LEU A 181 -5.49 17.08 1.79
C LEU A 181 -6.89 16.54 2.18
N TYR A 182 -7.41 16.97 3.33
CA TYR A 182 -8.77 16.65 3.79
C TYR A 182 -9.85 17.05 2.77
N ILE A 183 -9.71 18.21 2.13
CA ILE A 183 -10.64 18.70 1.10
C ILE A 183 -10.63 17.75 -0.12
N LEU A 184 -9.50 17.10 -0.43
CA LEU A 184 -9.43 16.11 -1.50
C LEU A 184 -10.08 14.78 -1.15
N LEU A 185 -10.10 14.41 0.13
CA LEU A 185 -10.53 13.08 0.56
C LEU A 185 -12.01 13.02 0.97
N LEU A 186 -12.60 14.13 1.43
CA LEU A 186 -13.92 14.10 2.09
C LEU A 186 -15.04 14.88 1.39
N GLU A 187 -14.72 15.68 0.36
CA GLU A 187 -15.73 16.30 -0.51
C GLU A 187 -16.04 15.47 -1.77
N ASN A 188 -15.68 14.18 -1.79
CA ASN A 188 -15.83 13.26 -2.92
C ASN A 188 -16.81 12.11 -2.66
#